data_AF-A0A6P2AYS1-F1
#
_entry.id   AF-A0A6P2AYS1-F1
#
_cell.length_a   1.000
_cell.length_b   1.000
_cell.length_c   1.000
_cell.angle_alpha   90.00
_cell.angle_beta   90.00
_cell.angle_gamma   90.00
#
_symmetry.space_group_name_H-M   'P 1'
#
loop_
_entity.id
_entity.type
_entity.pdbx_description
1 polymer ?
#
loop_
_entity_poly.entity_id
_entity_poly.type
_entity_poly.pdbx_seq_one_letter_code
_entity_poly.pdbx_strand_id
1 'polypeptide(L)'
;WTMQNQLGKLLINGGLIAYAIDSEQQIARLLTLMEQYRDRPMDFADATLVLVAEETGNHQILTLDSDFLFYRIHNRDSFEIISIDS
;
A
#
# COMPACT_ATOMS: atom_id res chain seq x y z
N TRP A 1 17.54 -8.28 -9.35
CA TRP A 1 17.57 -9.72 -9.06
C TRP A 1 17.83 -10.04 -7.58
N THR A 2 18.87 -9.50 -6.93
CA THR A 2 19.17 -9.77 -5.50
C THR A 2 18.02 -9.41 -4.55
N MET A 3 17.48 -8.18 -4.66
CA MET A 3 16.36 -7.72 -3.82
C MET A 3 15.09 -8.56 -4.02
N GLN A 4 14.71 -8.82 -5.29
CA GLN A 4 13.55 -9.66 -5.61
C GLN A 4 13.69 -11.09 -5.07
N ASN A 5 14.89 -11.67 -5.12
CA ASN A 5 15.17 -12.97 -4.53
C ASN A 5 15.07 -12.95 -2.99
N GLN A 6 15.52 -11.87 -2.34
CA GLN A 6 15.35 -11.69 -0.89
C GLN A 6 13.88 -11.58 -0.49
N LEU A 7 13.07 -10.81 -1.24
CA LEU A 7 11.62 -10.75 -1.02
C LEU A 7 10.97 -12.13 -1.16
N GLY A 8 11.34 -12.89 -2.19
CA GLY A 8 10.88 -14.28 -2.37
C GLY A 8 11.23 -15.18 -1.18
N LYS A 9 12.44 -15.07 -0.63
CA LYS A 9 12.84 -15.82 0.58
C LYS A 9 12.05 -15.41 1.81
N LEU A 10 11.77 -14.12 1.98
CA LEU A 10 10.95 -13.63 3.10
C LEU A 10 9.52 -14.16 3.03
N LEU A 11 8.92 -14.17 1.83
CA LEU A 11 7.61 -14.78 1.60
C LEU A 11 7.60 -16.27 1.94
N ILE A 12 8.55 -17.04 1.41
CA ILE A 12 8.62 -18.49 1.62
C ILE A 12 8.80 -18.83 3.11
N ASN A 13 9.60 -18.03 3.82
CA ASN A 13 9.92 -18.27 5.23
C ASN A 13 8.94 -17.59 6.20
N GLY A 14 7.88 -16.93 5.71
CA GLY A 14 6.87 -16.25 6.52
C GLY A 14 7.30 -14.92 7.15
N GLY A 15 8.47 -14.39 6.77
CA GLY A 15 8.92 -13.05 7.15
C GLY A 15 8.20 -11.92 6.40
N LEU A 16 7.54 -12.22 5.28
CA LEU A 16 6.60 -11.36 4.59
C LEU A 16 5.27 -12.11 4.42
N ILE A 17 4.15 -11.43 4.64
CA ILE A 17 2.81 -11.97 4.40
C ILE A 17 2.20 -11.18 3.24
N ALA A 18 1.62 -11.89 2.27
CA ALA A 18 0.84 -11.26 1.21
C ALA A 18 -0.61 -11.12 1.65
N TYR A 19 -1.15 -9.90 1.56
CA TYR A 19 -2.56 -9.63 1.75
C TYR A 19 -3.29 -9.83 0.41
N ALA A 20 -4.32 -10.67 0.38
CA ALA A 20 -5.09 -10.93 -0.82
C ALA A 20 -6.21 -9.90 -0.99
N ILE A 21 -6.35 -9.39 -2.21
CA ILE A 21 -7.48 -8.55 -2.63
C ILE A 21 -8.28 -9.37 -3.64
N ASP A 22 -9.42 -9.89 -3.23
CA ASP A 22 -10.19 -10.88 -4.01
C ASP A 22 -11.70 -10.61 -4.05
N SER A 23 -12.20 -9.64 -3.28
CA SER A 23 -13.63 -9.28 -3.29
C SER A 23 -13.96 -8.16 -4.27
N GLU A 24 -15.18 -8.19 -4.83
CA GLU A 24 -15.69 -7.12 -5.70
C GLU A 24 -15.74 -5.77 -4.97
N GLN A 25 -16.03 -5.78 -3.67
CA GLN A 25 -16.09 -4.58 -2.84
C GLN A 25 -14.72 -3.92 -2.71
N GLN A 26 -13.67 -4.70 -2.49
CA GLN A 26 -12.29 -4.22 -2.46
C GLN A 26 -11.88 -3.65 -3.82
N ILE A 27 -12.20 -4.33 -4.93
CA ILE A 27 -11.91 -3.85 -6.28
C ILE A 27 -12.64 -2.53 -6.56
N ALA A 28 -13.92 -2.43 -6.19
CA ALA A 28 -14.68 -1.19 -6.32
C ALA A 28 -14.08 -0.06 -5.46
N ARG A 29 -13.56 -0.38 -4.28
CA ARG A 29 -12.86 0.59 -3.42
C ARG A 29 -11.56 1.09 -4.06
N LEU A 30 -10.77 0.23 -4.70
CA LEU A 30 -9.57 0.62 -5.46
C LEU A 30 -9.90 1.64 -6.55
N LEU A 31 -10.92 1.36 -7.36
CA LEU A 31 -11.34 2.27 -8.43
C LEU A 31 -11.81 3.62 -7.87
N THR A 32 -12.48 3.60 -6.72
CA THR A 32 -12.90 4.83 -6.03
C THR A 32 -11.70 5.63 -5.53
N LEU A 33 -10.66 4.97 -5.00
CA LEU A 33 -9.42 5.64 -4.58
C LEU A 33 -8.69 6.28 -5.77
N MET A 34 -8.56 5.56 -6.88
CA MET A 34 -7.94 6.09 -8.10
C MET A 34 -8.68 7.33 -8.63
N GLU A 35 -10.02 7.31 -8.61
CA GLU A 35 -10.82 8.47 -9.01
C GLU A 35 -10.67 9.64 -8.01
N GLN A 36 -10.65 9.34 -6.70
CA GLN A 36 -10.49 10.35 -5.64
C GLN A 36 -9.18 11.13 -5.78
N TYR A 37 -8.09 10.46 -6.17
CA TYR A 37 -6.78 11.07 -6.34
C TYR A 37 -6.45 11.37 -7.81
N ARG A 38 -7.42 11.50 -8.70
CA ARG A 38 -7.17 11.75 -10.14
C ARG A 38 -6.28 12.96 -10.45
N ASP A 39 -6.28 13.97 -9.58
CA ASP A 39 -5.48 15.20 -9.74
C ASP A 39 -4.00 15.03 -9.30
N ARG A 40 -3.71 13.95 -8.58
CA ARG A 40 -2.36 13.46 -8.26
C ARG A 40 -2.33 11.97 -8.59
N PRO A 41 -1.97 11.60 -9.84
CA PRO A 41 -2.33 10.32 -10.43
C PRO A 41 -1.86 9.15 -9.55
N MET A 42 -2.80 8.62 -8.76
CA MET A 42 -2.63 7.38 -8.02
C MET A 42 -2.75 6.23 -9.01
N ASP A 43 -1.73 5.38 -9.04
CA ASP A 43 -1.79 4.17 -9.85
C ASP A 43 -2.48 3.02 -9.11
N PHE A 44 -2.69 1.92 -9.81
CA PHE A 44 -3.36 0.76 -9.25
C PHE A 44 -2.56 0.13 -8.09
N ALA A 45 -1.23 0.17 -8.13
CA ALA A 45 -0.39 -0.39 -7.08
C ALA A 45 -0.49 0.44 -5.80
N ASP A 46 -0.44 1.76 -5.90
CA ASP A 46 -0.59 2.64 -4.74
C ASP A 46 -1.98 2.51 -4.11
N ALA A 47 -3.02 2.44 -4.94
CA ALA A 47 -4.38 2.19 -4.46
C ALA A 47 -4.47 0.89 -3.65
N THR A 48 -3.75 -0.18 -4.05
CA THR A 48 -3.74 -1.44 -3.29
C THR A 48 -3.12 -1.27 -1.92
N LEU A 49 -2.08 -0.47 -1.77
CA LEU A 49 -1.44 -0.21 -0.47
C LEU A 49 -2.34 0.64 0.44
N VAL A 50 -3.05 1.63 -0.12
CA VAL A 50 -4.06 2.40 0.63
C VAL A 50 -5.21 1.52 1.09
N LEU A 51 -5.75 0.66 0.20
CA LEU A 51 -6.80 -0.29 0.56
C LEU A 51 -6.34 -1.25 1.68
N VAL A 52 -5.13 -1.82 1.58
CA VAL A 52 -4.61 -2.73 2.61
C VAL A 52 -4.49 -2.01 3.97
N ALA A 53 -4.08 -0.74 3.97
CA ALA A 53 -4.05 0.07 5.18
C ALA A 53 -5.45 0.32 5.75
N GLU A 54 -6.46 0.58 4.90
CA GLU A 54 -7.86 0.70 5.30
C GLU A 54 -8.38 -0.61 5.92
N GLU A 55 -8.15 -1.75 5.29
CA GLU A 55 -8.65 -3.05 5.73
C GLU A 55 -7.97 -3.58 7.00
N THR A 56 -6.68 -3.27 7.19
CA THR A 56 -5.89 -3.81 8.31
C THR A 56 -5.73 -2.84 9.47
N GLY A 57 -5.98 -1.55 9.27
CA GLY A 57 -5.70 -0.50 10.25
C GLY A 57 -4.21 -0.21 10.45
N ASN A 58 -3.33 -0.74 9.60
CA ASN A 58 -1.90 -0.45 9.68
C ASN A 58 -1.59 0.89 9.02
N HIS A 59 -1.06 1.83 9.79
CA HIS A 59 -0.72 3.16 9.29
C HIS A 59 0.76 3.28 8.87
N GLN A 60 1.59 2.29 9.21
CA GLN A 60 3.00 2.29 8.86
C GLN A 60 3.22 1.77 7.45
N ILE A 61 4.06 2.46 6.68
CA ILE A 61 4.42 2.06 5.33
C ILE A 61 5.91 2.20 5.08
N LEU A 62 6.49 1.19 4.44
CA LEU A 62 7.84 1.26 3.88
C LEU A 62 7.74 1.55 2.38
N THR A 63 8.02 2.78 1.98
CA THR A 63 7.99 3.20 0.58
C THR A 63 9.03 4.30 0.32
N LEU A 64 9.46 4.42 -0.93
CA LEU A 64 10.25 5.55 -1.41
C LEU A 64 9.38 6.59 -2.14
N ASP A 65 8.09 6.29 -2.32
CA ASP A 65 7.16 7.17 -3.00
C ASP A 65 6.62 8.24 -2.05
N SER A 66 6.92 9.50 -2.36
CA SER A 66 6.48 10.65 -1.58
C SER A 66 4.97 10.91 -1.65
N ASP A 67 4.24 10.33 -2.60
CA ASP A 67 2.79 10.54 -2.72
C ASP A 67 2.02 9.96 -1.54
N PHE A 68 2.59 8.98 -0.82
CA PHE A 68 2.06 8.49 0.46
C PHE A 68 2.06 9.51 1.60
N LEU A 69 2.78 10.64 1.46
CA LEU A 69 2.64 11.78 2.38
C LEU A 69 1.27 12.46 2.24
N PHE A 70 0.60 12.26 1.11
CA PHE A 70 -0.66 12.93 0.78
C PHE A 70 -1.85 11.99 0.78
N TYR A 71 -1.66 10.72 0.43
CA TYR A 71 -2.70 9.72 0.53
C TYR A 71 -3.17 9.53 1.97
N ARG A 72 -4.47 9.30 2.11
CA ARG A 72 -5.17 9.21 3.39
C ARG A 72 -5.90 7.90 3.54
N ILE A 73 -5.70 7.26 4.67
CA ILE A 73 -6.43 6.08 5.11
C ILE A 73 -7.82 6.53 5.57
N HIS A 74 -8.88 5.96 5.00
CA HIS A 74 -10.27 6.36 5.24
C HIS A 74 -10.54 7.86 5.07
N ASN A 75 -9.78 8.52 4.18
CA ASN A 75 -9.82 9.96 3.96
C ASN A 75 -9.58 10.81 5.24
N ARG A 76 -8.85 10.26 6.22
CA ARG A 76 -8.60 10.90 7.52
C ARG A 76 -7.14 10.81 7.93
N ASP A 77 -6.65 9.60 8.10
CA ASP A 77 -5.36 9.36 8.74
C ASP A 77 -4.23 9.39 7.70
N SER A 78 -3.08 9.94 8.07
CA SER A 78 -1.85 9.88 7.25
C SER A 78 -1.08 8.59 7.50
N PHE A 79 -0.29 8.20 6.51
CA PHE A 79 0.73 7.18 6.69
C PHE A 79 1.90 7.66 7.57
N GLU A 80 2.45 6.73 8.35
CA GLU A 80 3.73 6.84 9.02
C GLU A 80 4.80 6.19 8.13
N ILE A 81 5.63 7.01 7.47
CA ILE A 81 6.69 6.49 6.60
C ILE A 81 7.84 5.94 7.45
N ILE A 82 8.12 4.66 7.30
CA ILE A 82 9.29 4.01 7.88
C ILE A 82 10.52 4.49 7.12
N SER A 83 11.35 5.30 7.78
CA SER A 83 12.66 5.66 7.25
C SER A 83 13.63 4.49 7.48
N ILE A 84 14.33 4.07 6.42
CA ILE A 84 15.50 3.21 6.59
C ILE A 84 16.65 4.16 6.91
N ASP A 85 16.93 4.37 8.19
CA ASP A 85 18.15 5.08 8.59
C ASP A 85 19.36 4.31 8.06
N SER A 86 20.20 5.03 7.31
CA SER A 86 21.44 4.56 6.68
C SER A 86 22.61 4.49 7.65
#